data_AF-U2Q5K4-F1
#
_entry.id   AF-U2Q5K4-F1
#
_cell.length_a   1.000
_cell.length_b   1.000
_cell.length_c   1.000
_cell.angle_alpha   90.00
_cell.angle_beta   90.00
_cell.angle_gamma   90.00
#
_symmetry.space_group_name_H-M   'P 1'
#
loop_
_entity.id
_entity.type
_entity.pdbx_description
1 polymer ?
#
loop_
_entity_poly.entity_id
_entity_poly.type
_entity_poly.pdbx_seq_one_letter_code
_entity_poly.pdbx_strand_id
1 'polypeptide(L)'
;MGYKHGTYQTETSSDISLPIVLDYGHFIVGTALMNKVKRENRRVNEIVRLGTYKEAIQYFGDTYDLDFSISQAIKVFFELYKVAPLYVVNILDLEKHKTDKKTQNDLSLTNGKVVIPNHKLITDTLVVKENATSQVL
;
A
#
# COMPACT_ATOMS: atom_id res chain seq x y z
N MET A 1 -21.77 -36.92 1.26
CA MET A 1 -21.85 -35.48 1.53
C MET A 1 -23.31 -35.11 1.72
N GLY A 2 -23.76 -35.04 2.98
CA GLY A 2 -25.17 -34.79 3.29
C GLY A 2 -25.48 -33.29 3.27
N TYR A 3 -26.44 -32.89 2.43
CA TYR A 3 -26.96 -31.53 2.42
C TYR A 3 -27.59 -31.24 3.79
N LYS A 4 -27.10 -30.19 4.43
CA LYS A 4 -27.45 -29.81 5.78
C LYS A 4 -28.55 -28.73 5.68
N HIS A 5 -29.79 -29.07 6.02
CA HIS A 5 -30.94 -28.17 5.95
C HIS A 5 -31.18 -27.50 7.31
N GLY A 6 -30.96 -26.19 7.38
CA GLY A 6 -31.13 -25.38 8.60
C GLY A 6 -30.28 -24.11 8.53
N THR A 7 -30.50 -23.18 9.47
CA THR A 7 -29.63 -22.01 9.65
C THR A 7 -28.40 -22.40 10.47
N TYR A 8 -27.21 -22.28 9.89
CA TYR A 8 -25.96 -22.53 10.58
C TYR A 8 -25.37 -21.21 11.06
N GLN A 9 -25.05 -21.16 12.35
CA GLN A 9 -24.32 -20.06 12.95
C GLN A 9 -22.86 -20.47 13.04
N THR A 10 -21.96 -19.62 12.59
CA THR A 10 -20.53 -19.79 12.76
C THR A 10 -20.00 -18.51 13.36
N GLU A 11 -19.51 -18.60 14.60
CA GLU A 11 -18.83 -17.50 15.26
C GLU A 11 -17.37 -17.53 14.82
N THR A 12 -17.07 -16.75 13.77
CA THR A 12 -15.69 -16.42 13.43
C THR A 12 -15.25 -15.27 14.34
N SER A 13 -14.04 -15.37 14.92
CA SER A 13 -13.46 -14.23 15.63
C SER A 13 -13.40 -13.05 14.68
N SER A 14 -13.95 -11.92 15.09
CA SER A 14 -13.83 -10.70 14.30
C SER A 14 -12.38 -10.23 14.37
N ASP A 15 -11.64 -10.30 13.25
CA ASP A 15 -10.28 -9.73 13.11
C ASP A 15 -10.27 -8.18 13.14
N ILE A 16 -11.35 -7.57 13.61
CA ILE A 16 -11.53 -6.13 13.68
C ILE A 16 -11.04 -5.67 15.05
N SER A 17 -9.72 -5.57 15.20
CA SER A 17 -9.13 -4.80 16.30
C SER A 17 -9.28 -3.33 15.97
N LEU A 18 -10.31 -2.70 16.53
CA LEU A 18 -10.46 -1.24 16.44
C LEU A 18 -9.49 -0.57 17.43
N PRO A 19 -8.73 0.43 16.98
CA PRO A 19 -7.91 1.23 17.88
C PRO A 19 -8.79 2.05 18.83
N ILE A 20 -8.23 2.39 19.99
CA ILE A 20 -8.84 3.31 20.96
C ILE A 20 -8.97 4.67 20.28
N VAL A 21 -10.18 5.21 20.28
CA VAL A 21 -10.48 6.54 19.72
C VAL A 21 -10.19 7.59 20.79
N LEU A 22 -9.23 8.46 20.50
CA LEU A 22 -8.86 9.61 21.31
C LEU A 22 -9.63 10.85 20.84
N ASP A 23 -9.91 11.76 21.76
CA ASP A 23 -10.55 13.06 21.47
C ASP A 23 -9.62 14.02 20.71
N TYR A 24 -8.32 13.77 20.76
CA TYR A 24 -7.30 14.50 20.01
C TYR A 24 -6.64 13.59 18.96
N GLY A 25 -6.37 14.15 17.77
CA GLY A 25 -5.72 13.42 16.68
C GLY A 25 -4.26 13.79 16.53
N HIS A 26 -3.44 12.80 16.17
CA HIS A 26 -2.02 13.03 15.88
C HIS A 26 -1.88 13.49 14.44
N PHE A 27 -1.12 14.56 14.20
CA PHE A 27 -0.83 15.06 12.86
C PHE A 27 0.57 14.64 12.43
N ILE A 28 0.66 13.94 11.31
CA ILE A 28 1.88 13.32 10.82
C ILE A 28 2.14 13.78 9.40
N VAL A 29 3.36 14.24 9.18
CA VAL A 29 3.82 14.71 7.88
C VAL A 29 5.03 13.87 7.51
N GLY A 30 5.00 13.25 6.33
CA GLY A 30 6.10 12.39 5.90
C GLY A 30 5.94 11.87 4.48
N THR A 31 6.75 10.87 4.14
CA THR A 31 6.72 10.18 2.85
C THR A 31 6.09 8.80 3.00
N ALA A 32 5.28 8.40 2.01
CA ALA A 32 4.63 7.09 1.97
C ALA A 32 5.01 6.28 0.72
N LEU A 33 4.90 4.95 0.86
CA LEU A 33 5.14 3.99 -0.21
C LEU A 33 3.99 3.99 -1.23
N MET A 34 4.05 4.90 -2.20
CA MET A 34 2.98 5.02 -3.22
C MET A 34 3.00 3.91 -4.29
N ASN A 35 4.05 3.10 -4.35
CA ASN A 35 4.20 2.10 -5.40
C ASN A 35 3.27 0.88 -5.24
N LYS A 36 2.79 0.58 -4.01
CA LYS A 36 1.83 -0.49 -3.73
C LYS A 36 0.37 -0.03 -3.73
N VAL A 37 0.14 1.27 -3.76
CA VAL A 37 -1.21 1.86 -3.70
C VAL A 37 -1.78 2.01 -5.10
N LYS A 38 -3.03 1.59 -5.29
CA LYS A 38 -3.77 1.78 -6.54
C LYS A 38 -3.85 3.26 -6.88
N ARG A 39 -3.75 3.60 -8.17
CA ARG A 39 -3.74 4.99 -8.65
C ARG A 39 -4.91 5.82 -8.11
N GLU A 40 -6.12 5.25 -8.06
CA GLU A 40 -7.31 5.97 -7.56
C GLU A 40 -7.25 6.35 -6.07
N ASN A 41 -6.44 5.64 -5.27
CA ASN A 41 -6.38 5.82 -3.83
C ASN A 41 -5.15 6.60 -3.36
N ARG A 42 -4.28 7.03 -4.30
CA ARG A 42 -3.09 7.80 -3.94
C ARG A 42 -3.49 9.20 -3.50
N ARG A 43 -3.35 9.46 -2.21
CA ARG A 43 -3.53 10.78 -1.61
C ARG A 43 -2.15 11.40 -1.40
N VAL A 44 -1.92 12.52 -2.07
CA VAL A 44 -0.62 13.23 -2.07
C VAL A 44 -0.91 14.71 -1.86
N ASN A 45 -0.17 15.34 -0.94
CA ASN A 45 -0.35 16.73 -0.53
C ASN A 45 -1.78 17.07 -0.05
N GLU A 46 -2.53 16.04 0.38
CA GLU A 46 -3.86 16.15 0.97
C GLU A 46 -3.83 15.60 2.40
N ILE A 47 -4.64 16.19 3.28
CA ILE A 47 -4.82 15.69 4.65
C ILE A 47 -5.79 14.51 4.60
N VAL A 48 -5.34 13.35 5.07
CA VAL A 48 -6.17 12.14 5.18
C VAL A 48 -6.37 11.78 6.65
N ARG A 49 -7.63 11.66 7.08
CA ARG A 49 -7.99 11.11 8.39
C ARG A 49 -8.03 9.58 8.30
N LEU A 50 -7.25 8.91 9.13
CA LEU A 50 -7.21 7.47 9.28
C LEU A 50 -7.87 7.08 10.61
N GLY A 51 -8.97 6.33 10.53
CA GLY A 51 -9.66 5.77 11.70
C GLY A 51 -9.26 4.33 11.98
N THR A 52 -8.84 3.58 10.96
CA THR A 52 -8.47 2.17 11.09
C THR A 52 -7.16 1.83 10.36
N TYR A 53 -6.52 0.74 10.81
CA TYR A 53 -5.33 0.21 10.15
C TYR A 53 -5.58 -0.18 8.69
N LYS A 54 -6.78 -0.70 8.39
CA LYS A 54 -7.16 -1.09 7.03
C LYS A 54 -7.23 0.11 6.08
N GLU A 55 -7.77 1.23 6.54
CA GLU A 55 -7.77 2.50 5.80
C GLU A 55 -6.34 2.99 5.56
N ALA A 56 -5.47 2.87 6.57
CA ALA A 56 -4.07 3.26 6.47
C ALA A 56 -3.35 2.48 5.35
N ILE A 57 -3.54 1.15 5.29
CA ILE A 57 -2.99 0.31 4.22
C ILE A 57 -3.57 0.68 2.85
N GLN A 58 -4.86 1.00 2.80
CA GLN A 58 -5.53 1.34 1.54
C GLN A 58 -5.00 2.62 0.90
N TYR A 59 -4.68 3.64 1.71
CA TYR A 59 -4.21 4.93 1.22
C TYR A 59 -2.68 5.04 1.10
N PHE A 60 -1.94 4.40 2.00
CA PHE A 60 -0.48 4.59 2.12
C PHE A 60 0.34 3.34 1.84
N GLY A 61 -0.32 2.19 1.61
CA GLY A 61 0.33 0.94 1.24
C GLY A 61 0.82 0.17 2.45
N ASP A 62 1.81 -0.71 2.21
CA ASP A 62 2.27 -1.63 3.24
C ASP A 62 3.08 -0.93 4.35
N THR A 63 2.96 -1.45 5.55
CA THR A 63 3.55 -0.95 6.79
C THR A 63 4.92 -1.58 7.09
N TYR A 64 5.28 -2.65 6.36
CA TYR A 64 6.55 -3.37 6.54
C TYR A 64 7.76 -2.69 5.90
N ASP A 65 7.56 -1.76 4.96
CA ASP A 65 8.65 -0.99 4.37
C ASP A 65 9.01 0.20 5.28
N LEU A 66 9.91 -0.06 6.23
CA LEU A 66 10.33 0.89 7.26
C LEU A 66 11.23 2.02 6.71
N ASP A 67 11.54 2.03 5.42
CA ASP A 67 12.25 3.15 4.80
C ASP A 67 11.40 4.45 4.78
N PHE A 68 10.08 4.32 4.91
CA PHE A 68 9.11 5.43 4.80
C PHE A 68 8.58 5.87 6.17
N SER A 69 8.63 7.18 6.43
CA SER A 69 8.24 7.74 7.73
C SER A 69 6.76 7.51 8.04
N ILE A 70 5.87 7.54 7.04
CA ILE A 70 4.44 7.29 7.24
C ILE A 70 4.19 5.82 7.57
N SER A 71 4.87 4.89 6.91
CA SER A 71 4.76 3.45 7.22
C SER A 71 5.24 3.15 8.64
N GLN A 72 6.36 3.74 9.09
CA GLN A 72 6.80 3.65 10.47
C GLN A 72 5.76 4.17 11.45
N ALA A 73 5.16 5.33 11.17
CA ALA A 73 4.19 5.92 12.07
C ALA A 73 2.88 5.11 12.15
N ILE A 74 2.37 4.62 11.01
CA ILE A 74 1.19 3.72 10.97
C ILE A 74 1.46 2.48 11.84
N LYS A 75 2.64 1.88 11.73
CA LYS A 75 3.03 0.72 12.55
C LYS A 75 2.98 1.05 14.03
N VAL A 76 3.60 2.15 14.43
CA VAL A 76 3.68 2.55 15.84
C VAL A 76 2.29 2.85 16.40
N PHE A 77 1.49 3.66 15.72
CA PHE A 77 0.20 4.09 16.26
C PHE A 77 -0.89 3.01 16.19
N PHE A 78 -0.95 2.21 15.13
CA PHE A 78 -2.00 1.18 15.00
C PHE A 78 -1.60 -0.19 15.55
N GLU A 79 -0.33 -0.61 15.39
CA GLU A 79 0.11 -1.95 15.83
C GLU A 79 0.60 -1.94 17.28
N LEU A 80 1.42 -0.95 17.66
CA LEU A 80 1.99 -0.89 19.03
C LEU A 80 1.03 -0.23 20.03
N TYR A 81 0.59 1.00 19.74
CA TYR A 81 -0.22 1.79 20.68
C TYR A 81 -1.72 1.61 20.51
N LYS A 82 -2.17 1.09 19.36
CA LYS A 82 -3.58 0.87 19.03
C LYS A 82 -4.45 2.13 19.25
N VAL A 83 -3.99 3.28 18.76
CA VAL A 83 -4.69 4.58 18.90
C VAL A 83 -5.10 5.18 17.55
N ALA A 84 -6.24 5.85 17.55
CA ALA A 84 -6.81 6.60 16.44
C ALA A 84 -7.50 7.88 16.98
N PRO A 85 -7.83 8.90 16.17
CA PRO A 85 -7.56 9.06 14.74
C PRO A 85 -6.18 9.66 14.44
N LEU A 86 -5.65 9.34 13.26
CA LEU A 86 -4.42 9.92 12.72
C LEU A 86 -4.74 10.81 11.53
N TYR A 87 -4.13 11.99 11.47
CA TYR A 87 -4.19 12.89 10.33
C TYR A 87 -2.84 12.87 9.63
N VAL A 88 -2.81 12.32 8.41
CA VAL A 88 -1.56 12.08 7.69
C VAL A 88 -1.54 12.92 6.41
N VAL A 89 -0.43 13.61 6.19
CA VAL A 89 -0.11 14.30 4.94
C VAL A 89 1.11 13.65 4.32
N ASN A 90 0.91 13.06 3.14
CA ASN A 90 1.99 12.53 2.33
C ASN A 90 2.57 13.63 1.45
N ILE A 91 3.80 14.05 1.76
CA ILE A 91 4.55 15.00 0.95
C ILE A 91 5.25 14.21 -0.15
N LEU A 92 4.63 14.19 -1.33
CA LEU A 92 5.32 13.75 -2.54
C LEU A 92 5.01 14.75 -3.67
N ASP A 93 6.06 15.21 -4.33
CA ASP A 93 5.98 15.89 -5.61
C ASP A 93 6.19 14.86 -6.74
N LEU A 94 5.11 14.49 -7.44
CA LEU A 94 5.13 13.54 -8.54
C LEU A 94 5.88 14.08 -9.79
N GLU A 95 6.10 15.38 -9.90
CA GLU A 95 6.85 15.96 -11.02
C GLU A 95 8.35 15.91 -10.78
N LYS A 96 8.78 16.17 -9.54
CA LYS A 96 10.20 16.24 -9.16
C LYS A 96 10.79 14.95 -8.60
N HIS A 97 10.01 14.16 -7.86
CA HIS A 97 10.50 12.93 -7.20
C HIS A 97 10.22 11.69 -8.05
N LYS A 98 10.65 11.73 -9.31
CA LYS A 98 10.69 10.56 -10.19
C LYS A 98 12.14 10.11 -10.32
N THR A 99 12.41 8.87 -9.97
CA THR A 99 13.65 8.22 -10.43
C THR A 99 13.54 8.05 -11.94
N ASP A 100 14.61 8.34 -12.68
CA ASP A 100 14.66 8.14 -14.13
C ASP A 100 14.18 6.73 -14.51
N LYS A 101 13.53 6.63 -15.67
CA LYS A 101 13.07 5.35 -16.22
C LYS A 101 14.26 4.39 -16.35
N LYS A 102 14.42 3.50 -15.38
CA LYS A 102 15.41 2.43 -15.44
C LYS A 102 14.84 1.31 -16.27
N THR A 103 15.24 1.26 -17.54
CA THR A 103 15.04 0.07 -18.38
C THR A 103 15.91 -1.04 -17.81
N GLN A 104 15.29 -2.11 -17.33
CA GLN A 104 16.02 -3.29 -16.89
C GLN A 104 16.03 -4.28 -18.06
N ASN A 105 17.16 -4.37 -18.74
CA ASN A 105 17.41 -5.37 -19.78
C ASN A 105 17.76 -6.71 -19.12
N ASP A 106 17.52 -7.81 -19.83
CA ASP A 106 17.91 -9.19 -19.46
C ASP A 106 17.09 -9.87 -18.36
N LEU A 107 15.78 -9.59 -18.30
CA LEU A 107 14.86 -10.38 -17.48
C LEU A 107 14.41 -11.64 -18.23
N SER A 108 14.78 -12.83 -17.73
CA SER A 108 14.40 -14.11 -18.33
C SER A 108 12.92 -14.41 -18.13
N LEU A 109 12.21 -14.68 -19.23
CA LEU A 109 10.82 -15.13 -19.20
C LEU A 109 10.81 -16.62 -18.81
N THR A 110 10.28 -16.95 -17.64
CA THR A 110 10.02 -18.34 -17.25
C THR A 110 8.51 -18.55 -17.16
N ASN A 111 7.94 -19.38 -18.04
CA ASN A 111 6.50 -19.72 -18.04
C ASN A 111 5.54 -18.51 -18.07
N GLY A 112 5.82 -17.51 -18.92
CA GLY A 112 4.96 -16.33 -19.05
C GLY A 112 4.99 -15.37 -17.84
N LYS A 113 5.89 -15.61 -16.88
CA LYS A 113 6.11 -14.74 -15.73
C LYS A 113 7.55 -14.23 -15.75
N VAL A 114 7.71 -12.97 -15.39
CA VAL A 114 9.01 -12.33 -15.24
C VAL A 114 9.13 -11.86 -13.80
N VAL A 115 10.18 -12.27 -13.11
CA VAL A 115 10.47 -11.82 -11.75
C VAL A 115 11.33 -10.57 -11.85
N ILE A 116 10.75 -9.42 -11.50
CA ILE A 116 11.49 -8.17 -11.44
C ILE A 116 12.10 -8.07 -10.04
N PRO A 117 13.45 -8.01 -9.89
CA PRO A 117 14.10 -7.98 -8.59
C PRO A 117 13.87 -6.65 -7.83
N ASN A 118 13.45 -5.61 -8.54
CA ASN A 118 13.17 -4.31 -7.94
C ASN A 118 11.73 -4.25 -7.40
N HIS A 119 11.60 -4.22 -6.07
CA HIS A 119 10.31 -4.12 -5.38
C HIS A 119 9.72 -2.71 -5.37
N LYS A 120 10.50 -1.69 -5.75
CA LYS A 120 10.13 -0.27 -5.73
C LYS A 120 9.62 0.22 -7.10
N LEU A 121 8.69 -0.51 -7.71
CA LEU A 121 8.14 -0.19 -9.03
C LEU A 121 6.66 0.17 -8.94
N ILE A 122 6.27 1.25 -9.63
CA ILE A 122 4.87 1.63 -9.81
C ILE A 122 4.29 0.74 -10.91
N THR A 123 3.41 -0.19 -10.54
CA THR A 123 2.80 -1.18 -11.44
C THR A 123 2.14 -0.54 -12.68
N ASP A 124 1.53 0.64 -12.53
CA ASP A 124 0.85 1.33 -13.63
C ASP A 124 1.78 1.85 -14.74
N THR A 125 3.09 1.94 -14.45
CA THR A 125 4.09 2.48 -15.41
C THR A 125 4.93 1.39 -16.06
N LEU A 126 4.69 0.12 -15.72
CA LEU A 126 5.43 -1.00 -16.26
C LEU A 126 4.97 -1.28 -17.69
N VAL A 127 5.91 -1.21 -18.62
CA VAL A 127 5.73 -1.61 -20.01
C VAL A 127 6.73 -2.71 -20.30
N VAL A 128 6.25 -3.91 -20.58
CA VAL A 128 7.09 -5.02 -21.03
C VAL A 128 7.29 -4.88 -22.53
N LYS A 129 8.55 -4.88 -22.97
CA LYS A 129 8.91 -4.86 -24.39
C LYS A 129 9.77 -6.07 -24.71
N GLU A 130 9.53 -6.71 -25.84
CA GLU A 130 10.43 -7.74 -26.34
C GLU A 130 11.73 -7.13 -26.86
N ASN A 131 12.85 -7.80 -26.61
CA ASN A 131 14.19 -7.29 -26.95
C ASN A 131 14.44 -7.24 -28.48
N ALA A 132 13.60 -7.90 -29.29
CA ALA A 132 13.77 -8.01 -30.74
C ALA A 132 12.94 -6.99 -31.55
N THR A 133 11.93 -6.35 -30.97
CA THR A 133 11.13 -5.34 -31.67
C THR A 133 10.50 -4.42 -30.64
N SER A 134 10.60 -3.11 -30.85
CA SER A 134 9.99 -2.09 -29.98
C SER A 134 8.46 -2.07 -30.09
N GLN A 135 7.81 -3.21 -29.91
CA GLN A 135 6.36 -3.34 -29.82
C GLN A 135 5.97 -3.57 -28.36
N VAL A 136 4.93 -2.85 -27.95
CA VAL A 136 4.33 -2.93 -26.62
C VAL A 136 3.42 -4.16 -26.62
N LEU A 137 3.65 -5.08 -25.69
CA LEU A 137 2.71 -6.17 -25.39
C LEU A 137 1.50 -5.64 -24.60
#